data_AF-W0V345-F1
#
_entry.id   AF-W0V345-F1
#
_cell.length_a   1.000
_cell.length_b   1.000
_cell.length_c   1.000
_cell.angle_alpha   90.00
_cell.angle_beta   90.00
_cell.angle_gamma   90.00
#
_symmetry.space_group_name_H-M   'P 1'
#
loop_
_entity.id
_entity.type
_entity.pdbx_description
1 polymer ?
#
loop_
_entity_poly.entity_id
_entity_poly.type
_entity_poly.pdbx_seq_one_letter_code
_entity_poly.pdbx_strand_id
1 'polypeptide(L)'
;MQDLIFELVLRACREQVVLHHALENGMELLTCPHEQTALIAVGYPRERAHQASAETVLRKRAVQLPLLGAWLPAVLPDGGWYLVRRLPSPERTFIPVEQELTAVQELLA
;
A
#
# COMPACT_ATOMS: atom_id res chain seq x y z
N MET A 1 -9.76 -8.65 -4.25
CA MET A 1 -8.55 -7.78 -4.26
C MET A 1 -7.33 -8.53 -3.74
N GLN A 2 -7.53 -9.40 -2.75
CA GLN A 2 -6.45 -10.15 -2.10
C GLN A 2 -5.60 -11.00 -3.04
N ASP A 3 -6.22 -11.76 -3.95
CA ASP A 3 -5.50 -12.67 -4.86
C ASP A 3 -4.54 -11.90 -5.78
N LEU A 4 -4.96 -10.76 -6.31
CA LEU A 4 -4.12 -9.87 -7.10
C LEU A 4 -2.87 -9.43 -6.32
N ILE A 5 -3.02 -9.07 -5.05
CA ILE A 5 -1.88 -8.63 -4.22
C ILE A 5 -0.93 -9.79 -3.95
N PHE A 6 -1.47 -10.97 -3.67
CA PHE A 6 -0.65 -12.15 -3.51
C PHE A 6 0.17 -12.45 -4.77
N GLU A 7 -0.46 -12.40 -5.95
CA GLU A 7 0.22 -12.58 -7.23
C GLU A 7 1.28 -11.51 -7.48
N LEU A 8 0.97 -10.24 -7.25
CA LEU A 8 1.91 -9.15 -7.41
C LEU A 8 3.09 -9.26 -6.45
N VAL A 9 2.86 -9.63 -5.18
CA VAL A 9 3.91 -9.83 -4.17
C VAL A 9 4.81 -11.01 -4.55
N LEU A 10 4.23 -12.14 -4.93
CA LEU A 10 5.01 -13.29 -5.40
C LEU A 10 5.85 -12.94 -6.61
N ARG A 11 5.27 -12.23 -7.58
CA ARG A 11 5.95 -11.83 -8.80
C ARG A 11 7.07 -10.83 -8.51
N ALA A 12 6.80 -9.79 -7.74
CA ALA A 12 7.79 -8.78 -7.33
C ALA A 12 8.98 -9.41 -6.59
N CYS A 13 8.71 -10.33 -5.65
CA CYS A 13 9.74 -11.07 -4.94
C CYS A 13 10.53 -12.02 -5.84
N ARG A 14 9.89 -12.71 -6.79
CA ARG A 14 10.56 -13.64 -7.70
C ARG A 14 11.45 -12.92 -8.72
N GLU A 15 10.92 -11.86 -9.32
CA GLU A 15 11.59 -11.10 -10.38
C GLU A 15 12.54 -10.03 -9.81
N GLN A 16 12.49 -9.75 -8.50
CA GLN A 16 13.25 -8.70 -7.83
C GLN A 16 13.01 -7.31 -8.47
N VAL A 17 11.74 -7.01 -8.77
CA VAL A 17 11.31 -5.76 -9.41
C VAL A 17 10.16 -5.11 -8.65
N VAL A 18 10.06 -3.79 -8.74
CA VAL A 18 8.89 -3.04 -8.28
C VAL A 18 7.78 -3.17 -9.32
N LEU A 19 6.59 -3.58 -8.88
CA LEU A 19 5.41 -3.67 -9.72
C LEU A 19 4.43 -2.54 -9.38
N HIS A 20 3.82 -2.00 -10.43
CA HIS A 20 2.79 -0.97 -10.36
C HIS A 20 1.47 -1.56 -10.88
N HIS A 21 0.39 -1.29 -10.17
CA HIS A 21 -0.96 -1.66 -10.60
C HIS A 21 -1.92 -0.50 -10.39
N ALA A 22 -2.47 0.05 -11.47
CA ALA A 22 -3.43 1.15 -11.40
C ALA A 22 -4.77 0.65 -10.84
N LEU A 23 -5.40 1.46 -9.99
CA LEU A 23 -6.74 1.22 -9.44
C LEU A 23 -7.75 2.15 -10.13
N GLU A 24 -9.03 1.74 -10.16
CA GLU A 24 -10.07 2.46 -10.91
C GLU A 24 -10.33 3.90 -10.42
N ASN A 25 -10.03 4.19 -9.16
CA ASN A 25 -10.16 5.52 -8.55
C ASN A 25 -8.92 6.42 -8.77
N GLY A 26 -7.96 6.00 -9.60
CA GLY A 26 -6.75 6.75 -9.87
C GLY A 26 -5.70 6.70 -8.78
N MET A 27 -5.92 5.87 -7.75
CA MET A 27 -4.84 5.37 -6.92
C MET A 27 -4.04 4.33 -7.68
N GLU A 28 -2.90 3.95 -7.11
CA GLU A 28 -2.11 2.82 -7.53
C GLU A 28 -1.69 1.97 -6.35
N LEU A 29 -1.47 0.70 -6.63
CA LEU A 29 -0.85 -0.26 -5.76
C LEU A 29 0.59 -0.49 -6.24
N LEU A 30 1.54 -0.23 -5.36
CA LEU A 30 2.94 -0.58 -5.56
C LEU A 30 3.27 -1.83 -4.77
N THR A 31 4.06 -2.71 -5.37
CA THR A 31 4.61 -3.88 -4.70
C THR A 31 6.11 -3.91 -4.88
N CYS A 32 6.85 -3.88 -3.78
CA CYS A 32 8.30 -3.77 -3.77
C CYS A 32 8.92 -4.93 -2.97
N PRO A 33 9.83 -5.73 -3.55
CA PRO A 33 10.57 -6.73 -2.80
C PRO A 33 11.54 -6.04 -1.84
N HIS A 34 11.64 -6.53 -0.60
CA HIS A 34 12.54 -5.96 0.40
C HIS A 34 13.13 -7.03 1.30
N GLU A 35 14.39 -7.40 1.06
CA GLU A 35 15.09 -8.46 1.79
C GLU A 35 14.27 -9.78 1.84
N GLN A 36 13.88 -10.22 3.03
CA GLN A 36 13.03 -11.40 3.27
C GLN A 36 11.55 -11.02 3.45
N THR A 37 11.14 -9.86 2.94
CA THR A 37 9.79 -9.30 3.08
C THR A 37 9.34 -8.64 1.78
N ALA A 38 8.11 -8.17 1.76
CA ALA A 38 7.61 -7.30 0.71
C ALA A 38 7.02 -6.03 1.33
N LEU A 39 7.10 -4.92 0.59
CA LEU A 39 6.35 -3.71 0.87
C LEU A 39 5.21 -3.63 -0.12
N ILE A 40 4.01 -3.33 0.38
CA ILE A 40 2.90 -2.88 -0.43
C ILE A 40 2.65 -1.41 -0.13
N ALA A 41 2.34 -0.61 -1.14
CA ALA A 41 1.92 0.77 -0.98
C ALA A 41 0.65 1.04 -1.76
N VAL A 42 -0.31 1.75 -1.16
CA VAL A 42 -1.53 2.19 -1.83
C VAL A 42 -1.62 3.69 -1.68
N GLY A 43 -1.86 4.40 -2.78
CA GLY A 43 -1.77 5.85 -2.77
C GLY A 43 -1.99 6.48 -4.12
N TYR A 44 -1.69 7.77 -4.19
CA TYR A 44 -1.76 8.54 -5.43
C TYR A 44 -0.36 8.77 -5.99
N PRO A 45 -0.17 8.57 -7.31
CA PRO A 45 1.05 9.00 -7.97
C PRO A 45 1.16 10.52 -7.91
N ARG A 46 2.36 11.05 -8.20
CA ARG A 46 2.70 12.48 -8.10
C ARG A 46 1.62 13.41 -8.67
N GLU A 47 1.06 13.08 -9.82
CA GLU A 47 0.07 13.90 -10.55
C GLU A 47 -1.23 14.08 -9.75
N ARG A 48 -1.53 13.13 -8.85
CA ARG A 48 -2.74 13.09 -8.02
C ARG A 48 -2.45 13.16 -6.53
N ALA A 49 -1.19 13.28 -6.11
CA ALA A 49 -0.79 13.32 -4.70
C ALA A 49 -1.52 14.41 -3.88
N HIS A 50 -1.93 15.51 -4.53
CA HIS A 50 -2.72 16.58 -3.93
C HIS A 50 -4.12 16.16 -3.45
N GLN A 51 -4.62 14.99 -3.88
CA GLN A 51 -5.88 14.43 -3.41
C GLN A 51 -5.78 13.89 -1.98
N ALA A 52 -4.57 13.48 -1.54
CA ALA A 52 -4.34 13.08 -0.16
C ALA A 52 -4.03 14.31 0.72
N SER A 53 -4.90 14.60 1.68
CA SER A 53 -4.59 15.55 2.76
C SER A 53 -3.91 14.81 3.91
N ALA A 54 -2.63 15.13 4.17
CA ALA A 54 -1.85 14.50 5.24
C ALA A 54 -2.53 14.65 6.62
N GLU A 55 -3.10 15.82 6.92
CA GLU A 55 -3.82 16.05 8.17
C GLU A 55 -5.06 15.17 8.29
N THR A 56 -5.88 15.12 7.24
CA THR A 56 -7.09 14.28 7.20
C THR A 56 -6.75 12.81 7.39
N VAL A 57 -5.74 12.33 6.64
CA VAL A 57 -5.30 10.94 6.70
C VAL A 57 -4.79 10.58 8.08
N LEU A 58 -3.89 11.39 8.66
CA LEU A 58 -3.34 11.14 9.99
C LEU A 58 -4.43 11.12 11.06
N ARG A 59 -5.40 12.06 10.97
CA ARG A 59 -6.53 12.14 11.91
C ARG A 59 -7.44 10.92 11.79
N LYS A 60 -7.87 10.55 10.58
CA LYS A 60 -8.71 9.35 10.35
C LYS A 60 -7.98 8.08 10.83
N ARG A 61 -6.67 7.95 10.54
CA ARG A 61 -5.84 6.80 10.94
C ARG A 61 -5.74 6.67 12.45
N ALA A 62 -5.61 7.79 13.17
CA ALA A 62 -5.53 7.78 14.63
C ALA A 62 -6.77 7.14 15.29
N VAL A 63 -7.95 7.28 14.67
CA VAL A 63 -9.21 6.67 15.14
C VAL A 63 -9.28 5.18 14.83
N GLN A 64 -8.57 4.71 13.81
CA GLN A 64 -8.58 3.32 13.32
C GLN A 64 -7.25 2.59 13.56
N LEU A 65 -6.47 2.98 14.57
CA LEU A 65 -5.15 2.41 14.85
C LEU A 65 -5.10 0.88 14.94
N PRO A 66 -6.08 0.17 15.54
CA PRO A 66 -6.06 -1.29 15.57
C PRO A 66 -6.07 -1.94 14.18
N LEU A 67 -6.69 -1.28 13.19
CA LEU A 67 -6.80 -1.77 11.81
C LEU A 67 -5.67 -1.22 10.91
N LEU A 68 -5.35 0.06 11.04
CA LEU A 68 -4.45 0.78 10.14
C LEU A 68 -3.09 1.11 10.76
N GLY A 69 -2.80 0.63 11.96
CA GLY A 69 -1.55 0.89 12.68
C GLY A 69 -0.30 0.43 11.91
N ALA A 70 -0.41 -0.68 11.17
CA ALA A 70 0.68 -1.22 10.37
C ALA A 70 0.90 -0.48 9.04
N TRP A 71 -0.02 0.39 8.63
CA TRP A 71 0.10 1.23 7.44
C TRP A 71 0.71 2.57 7.83
N LEU A 72 1.83 2.92 7.21
CA LEU A 72 2.58 4.14 7.48
C LEU A 72 2.46 5.11 6.30
N PRO A 73 2.12 6.38 6.54
CA PRO A 73 2.14 7.37 5.48
C PRO A 73 3.57 7.62 5.00
N ALA A 74 3.75 7.70 3.69
CA ALA A 74 5.03 7.95 3.06
C ALA A 74 4.84 8.84 1.82
N VAL A 75 5.78 9.76 1.64
CA VAL A 75 5.95 10.51 0.39
C VAL A 75 7.16 9.93 -0.30
N LEU A 76 7.00 9.42 -1.52
CA LEU A 76 8.10 8.87 -2.29
C LEU A 76 8.91 10.00 -2.94
N PRO A 77 10.18 9.75 -3.34
CA PRO A 77 11.04 10.79 -3.91
C PRO A 77 10.51 11.45 -5.20
N ASP A 78 9.63 10.76 -5.92
CA ASP A 78 8.92 11.29 -7.09
C ASP A 78 7.79 12.26 -6.73
N GLY A 79 7.45 12.38 -5.45
CA GLY A 79 6.36 13.22 -4.94
C GLY A 79 5.01 12.52 -4.83
N GLY A 80 4.93 11.21 -5.10
CA GLY A 80 3.72 10.44 -4.85
C GLY A 80 3.44 10.28 -3.35
N TRP A 81 2.18 10.09 -2.99
CA TRP A 81 1.71 10.00 -1.59
C TRP A 81 1.02 8.67 -1.35
N TYR A 82 1.51 7.89 -0.38
CA TYR A 82 1.05 6.52 -0.15
C TYR A 82 0.91 6.18 1.32
N LEU A 83 0.11 5.16 1.59
CA LEU A 83 0.20 4.35 2.79
C LEU A 83 0.97 3.08 2.46
N VAL A 84 2.00 2.78 3.25
CA VAL A 84 2.91 1.65 3.05
C VAL A 84 2.74 0.65 4.17
N ARG A 85 2.64 -0.64 3.84
CA ARG A 85 2.66 -1.74 4.81
C ARG A 85 3.74 -2.74 4.44
N ARG A 86 4.46 -3.21 5.45
CA ARG A 86 5.37 -4.35 5.32
C ARG A 86 4.60 -5.65 5.48
N LEU A 87 4.78 -6.57 4.54
CA LEU A 87 4.28 -7.93 4.58
C LEU A 87 5.45 -8.89 4.84
N PRO A 88 5.23 -9.98 5.60
CA PRO A 88 6.21 -11.06 5.68
C PRO A 88 6.48 -11.68 4.31
N SER A 89 7.59 -12.44 4.18
CA SER A 89 7.87 -13.18 2.95
C SER A 89 6.65 -14.02 2.54
N PRO A 90 6.18 -13.92 1.29
CA PRO A 90 5.07 -14.73 0.80
C PRO A 90 5.40 -16.23 0.83
N GLU A 91 6.68 -16.61 0.84
CA GLU A 91 7.12 -18.02 0.95
C GLU A 91 6.88 -18.61 2.34
N ARG A 92 6.77 -17.77 3.38
CA ARG A 92 6.62 -18.23 4.77
C ARG A 92 5.19 -18.13 5.24
N THR A 93 4.53 -17.00 4.98
CA THR A 93 3.15 -16.75 5.42
C THR A 93 2.58 -15.60 4.61
N PHE A 94 1.42 -15.78 3.97
CA PHE A 94 0.68 -14.65 3.43
C PHE A 94 -0.33 -14.15 4.47
N ILE A 95 -0.32 -12.85 4.74
CA ILE A 95 -1.27 -12.21 5.66
C ILE A 95 -2.43 -11.62 4.83
N PRO A 96 -3.69 -12.02 5.09
CA PRO A 96 -4.85 -11.40 4.49
C PRO A 96 -4.86 -9.90 4.77
N VAL A 97 -5.00 -9.10 3.73
CA VAL A 97 -4.92 -7.63 3.79
C VAL A 97 -6.20 -6.95 3.30
N GLU A 98 -7.21 -7.72 2.91
CA GLU A 98 -8.39 -7.21 2.19
C GLU A 98 -9.17 -6.15 2.98
N GLN A 99 -9.47 -6.42 4.26
CA GLN A 99 -10.18 -5.46 5.11
C GLN A 99 -9.38 -4.15 5.30
N GLU A 100 -8.08 -4.27 5.47
CA GLU A 100 -7.21 -3.11 5.64
C GLU A 100 -7.10 -2.29 4.36
N LEU A 101 -7.08 -2.92 3.18
CA LEU A 101 -7.00 -2.22 1.90
C LEU A 101 -8.23 -1.39 1.61
N THR A 102 -9.42 -1.93 1.88
CA THR A 102 -10.66 -1.17 1.77
C THR A 102 -10.59 0.07 2.67
N ALA A 103 -10.18 -0.11 3.93
CA ALA A 103 -10.02 1.00 4.87
C ALA A 103 -8.95 2.01 4.43
N VAL A 104 -7.84 1.55 3.83
CA VAL A 104 -6.80 2.43 3.26
C VAL A 104 -7.35 3.27 2.11
N GLN A 105 -8.12 2.67 1.21
CA GLN A 105 -8.72 3.38 0.08
C GLN A 105 -9.73 4.44 0.57
N GLU A 106 -10.55 4.12 1.59
CA GLU A 106 -11.47 5.07 2.23
C GLU A 106 -10.75 6.20 3.00
N LEU A 107 -9.56 5.91 3.53
CA LEU A 107 -8.74 6.90 4.21
C LEU A 107 -8.26 7.99 3.24
N LEU A 108 -7.89 7.56 2.03
CA LEU A 108 -7.31 8.32 0.94
C LEU A 108 -8.36 9.05 0.06
N ALA A 109 -9.62 8.62 0.11
CA ALA A 109 -10.76 9.32 -0.49
C ALA A 109 -11.24 10.50 0.38
#